data_AF-A0A5J5BM42-F1
#
_entry.id   AF-A0A5J5BM42-F1
#
_cell.length_a   1.000
_cell.length_b   1.000
_cell.length_c   1.000
_cell.angle_alpha   90.00
_cell.angle_beta   90.00
_cell.angle_gamma   90.00
#
_symmetry.space_group_name_H-M   'P 1'
#
loop_
_entity.id
_entity.type
_entity.pdbx_description
1 polymer ?
#
loop_
_entity_poly.entity_id
_entity_poly.type
_entity_poly.pdbx_seq_one_letter_code
_entity_poly.pdbx_strand_id
1 'polypeptide(L)'
;MPTISLLQAHFFNIGGVFTDDFPGNPPVMYNFTGTQPKNFGTVKGTRLYRLAYNSTVQLVLQDTGMITPENHPVHLHGFNFFIVGSGLGNFNPTKDPKKFNLVDPVERNTVGVPSGGWTALRFRADNPGVWFMHCHLEVHTTWGLKMAFVVDNGKRPSETVLPPPSDLPKC
;
A
#
# COMPACT_ATOMS: atom_id res chain seq x y z
N MET A 1 19.22 13.60 0.06
CA MET A 1 18.28 12.93 -0.87
C MET A 1 18.75 11.50 -1.08
N PRO A 2 17.87 10.53 -1.35
CA PRO A 2 18.29 9.16 -1.62
C PRO A 2 19.17 9.11 -2.88
N THR A 3 20.22 8.30 -2.85
CA THR A 3 21.21 8.15 -3.93
C THR A 3 20.95 6.93 -4.82
N ILE A 4 19.96 6.10 -4.47
CA ILE A 4 19.56 4.89 -5.19
C ILE A 4 18.04 4.80 -5.13
N SER A 5 17.37 4.63 -6.27
CA SER A 5 15.92 4.43 -6.31
C SER A 5 15.54 3.02 -5.84
N LEU A 6 14.31 2.83 -5.34
CA LEU A 6 13.85 1.54 -4.86
C LEU A 6 13.85 0.47 -5.96
N LEU A 7 13.45 0.84 -7.18
CA LEU A 7 13.44 -0.08 -8.33
C LEU A 7 14.87 -0.46 -8.75
N GLN A 8 15.80 0.49 -8.75
CA GLN A 8 17.22 0.19 -9.02
C GLN A 8 17.80 -0.74 -7.96
N ALA A 9 17.49 -0.50 -6.68
CA ALA A 9 17.94 -1.36 -5.60
C ALA A 9 17.37 -2.79 -5.74
N HIS A 10 16.10 -2.91 -6.10
CA HIS A 10 15.48 -4.20 -6.37
C HIS A 10 16.11 -4.91 -7.58
N PHE A 11 16.24 -4.22 -8.72
CA PHE A 11 16.73 -4.80 -9.97
C PHE A 11 18.18 -5.30 -9.87
N PHE A 12 19.06 -4.50 -9.25
CA PHE A 12 20.48 -4.85 -9.09
C PHE A 12 20.80 -5.56 -7.76
N ASN A 13 19.78 -5.92 -6.97
CA ASN A 13 19.94 -6.55 -5.66
C ASN A 13 20.88 -5.78 -4.71
N ILE A 14 20.71 -4.46 -4.64
CA ILE A 14 21.51 -3.57 -3.79
C ILE A 14 20.94 -3.55 -2.38
N GLY A 15 21.70 -4.07 -1.42
CA GLY A 15 21.34 -4.05 0.00
C GLY A 15 21.41 -2.66 0.65
N GLY A 16 20.72 -2.49 1.78
CA GLY A 16 20.80 -1.27 2.61
C GLY A 16 19.92 -0.09 2.15
N VAL A 17 19.23 -0.21 1.02
CA VAL A 17 18.32 0.85 0.52
C VAL A 17 16.91 0.73 1.13
N PHE A 18 16.42 -0.49 1.27
CA PHE A 18 15.15 -0.80 1.93
C PHE A 18 15.19 -2.18 2.60
N THR A 19 14.23 -2.42 3.50
CA THR A 19 13.91 -3.75 4.03
C THR A 19 12.51 -4.18 3.55
N ASP A 20 12.25 -5.47 3.43
CA ASP A 20 10.96 -6.04 2.99
C ASP A 20 10.08 -6.51 4.16
N ASP A 21 10.23 -5.86 5.31
CA ASP A 21 9.58 -6.20 6.58
C ASP A 21 8.41 -5.27 6.94
N PHE A 22 7.84 -4.53 5.96
CA PHE A 22 6.64 -3.74 6.22
C PHE A 22 5.52 -4.68 6.73
N PRO A 23 4.86 -4.37 7.86
CA PRO A 23 3.95 -5.32 8.47
C PRO A 23 2.64 -5.43 7.67
N GLY A 24 2.16 -6.65 7.44
CA GLY A 24 0.88 -6.88 6.75
C GLY A 24 -0.36 -6.58 7.59
N ASN A 25 -0.19 -6.44 8.90
CA ASN A 25 -1.23 -6.05 9.85
C ASN A 25 -0.68 -5.00 10.81
N PRO A 26 -1.52 -4.15 11.41
CA PRO A 26 -1.09 -3.23 12.46
C PRO A 26 -0.34 -3.97 13.58
N PRO A 27 0.89 -3.58 13.94
CA PRO A 27 1.67 -4.25 14.99
C PRO A 27 0.99 -4.20 16.36
N VAL A 28 0.18 -3.16 16.60
CA VAL A 28 -0.62 -2.98 17.81
C VAL A 28 -2.06 -2.72 17.40
N MET A 29 -2.94 -3.63 17.78
CA MET A 29 -4.38 -3.48 17.54
C MET A 29 -5.02 -2.64 18.65
N TYR A 30 -5.85 -1.69 18.27
CA TYR A 30 -6.67 -0.89 19.16
C TYR A 30 -7.97 -0.47 18.46
N ASN A 31 -8.83 0.25 19.18
CA ASN A 31 -10.02 0.85 18.57
C ASN A 31 -9.60 2.08 17.75
N PHE A 32 -9.32 1.89 16.45
CA PHE A 32 -8.81 2.92 15.55
C PHE A 32 -9.72 4.15 15.46
N THR A 33 -11.03 3.98 15.58
CA THR A 33 -12.01 5.06 15.51
C THR A 33 -12.52 5.52 16.87
N GLY A 34 -11.90 5.06 17.97
CA GLY A 34 -12.31 5.36 19.34
C GLY A 34 -11.30 6.22 20.11
N THR A 35 -11.10 5.93 21.39
CA THR A 35 -10.07 6.58 22.19
C THR A 35 -8.68 6.24 21.67
N GLN A 36 -7.93 7.26 21.27
CA GLN A 36 -6.61 7.10 20.68
C GLN A 36 -5.53 6.90 21.75
N PRO A 37 -4.50 6.08 21.47
CA PRO A 37 -3.35 5.97 22.36
C PRO A 37 -2.57 7.30 22.40
N LYS A 38 -1.96 7.61 23.55
CA LYS A 38 -1.19 8.85 23.75
C LYS A 38 0.08 8.92 22.89
N ASN A 39 0.66 7.77 22.56
CA ASN A 39 1.83 7.66 21.70
C ASN A 39 1.39 7.12 20.33
N PHE A 40 1.78 7.80 19.25
CA PHE A 40 1.51 7.37 17.88
C PHE A 40 2.20 6.05 17.51
N GLY A 41 3.32 5.73 18.18
CA GLY A 41 4.06 4.50 17.93
C GLY A 41 4.67 4.43 16.53
N THR A 42 4.91 5.58 15.89
CA THR A 42 5.47 5.65 14.54
C THR A 42 7.00 5.51 14.57
N VAL A 43 7.54 4.86 13.54
CA VAL A 43 8.99 4.72 13.30
C VAL A 43 9.30 5.17 11.88
N LYS A 44 10.42 5.87 11.70
CA LYS A 44 10.91 6.23 10.37
C LYS A 44 11.71 5.07 9.78
N GLY A 45 11.44 4.72 8.54
CA GLY A 45 12.20 3.71 7.82
C GLY A 45 11.72 3.54 6.38
N THR A 46 12.58 3.00 5.53
CA THR A 46 12.24 2.61 4.16
C THR A 46 11.92 1.11 4.15
N ARG A 47 10.67 0.78 4.45
CA ARG A 47 10.18 -0.60 4.58
C ARG A 47 9.13 -0.86 3.51
N LEU A 48 9.29 -1.94 2.75
CA LEU A 48 8.40 -2.32 1.65
C LEU A 48 7.68 -3.63 1.99
N TYR A 49 6.58 -3.91 1.31
CA TYR A 49 5.87 -5.19 1.42
C TYR A 49 6.12 -6.02 0.16
N ARG A 50 6.74 -7.19 0.29
CA ARG A 50 7.03 -8.07 -0.85
C ARG A 50 5.84 -8.97 -1.19
N LEU A 51 5.53 -9.04 -2.47
CA LEU A 51 4.46 -9.84 -3.05
C LEU A 51 5.05 -10.78 -4.10
N ALA A 52 4.66 -12.05 -4.04
CA ALA A 52 4.93 -12.98 -5.11
C ALA A 52 4.15 -12.58 -6.37
N TYR A 53 4.79 -12.74 -7.54
CA TYR A 53 4.14 -12.56 -8.83
C TYR A 53 2.81 -13.32 -8.90
N ASN A 54 1.79 -12.66 -9.47
CA ASN A 54 0.46 -13.20 -9.71
C ASN A 54 -0.35 -13.55 -8.44
N SER A 55 0.10 -13.12 -7.25
CA SER A 55 -0.68 -13.26 -6.03
C SER A 55 -1.95 -12.40 -6.06
N THR A 56 -3.06 -12.94 -5.53
CA THR A 56 -4.29 -12.17 -5.29
C THR A 56 -4.18 -11.48 -3.94
N VAL A 57 -4.20 -10.16 -3.94
CA VAL A 57 -4.03 -9.34 -2.73
C VAL A 57 -5.37 -8.74 -2.33
N GLN A 58 -5.70 -8.84 -1.04
CA GLN A 58 -6.73 -8.03 -0.42
C GLN A 58 -6.07 -7.10 0.59
N LEU A 59 -6.26 -5.80 0.40
CA LEU A 59 -5.77 -4.77 1.31
C LEU A 59 -6.96 -4.11 1.97
N VAL A 60 -6.92 -3.93 3.29
CA VAL A 60 -7.89 -3.14 4.02
C VAL A 60 -7.18 -1.91 4.56
N LEU A 61 -7.59 -0.74 4.07
CA LEU A 61 -7.16 0.55 4.55
C LEU A 61 -8.12 0.97 5.67
N GLN A 62 -7.58 1.34 6.82
CA GLN A 62 -8.34 1.76 8.00
C GLN A 62 -7.88 3.16 8.39
N ASP A 63 -8.79 4.11 8.36
CA ASP A 63 -8.56 5.43 8.95
C ASP A 63 -8.57 5.35 10.48
N THR A 64 -7.80 6.22 11.12
CA THR A 64 -7.67 6.29 12.58
C THR A 64 -8.12 7.67 13.08
N GLY A 65 -8.54 7.76 14.33
CA GLY A 65 -8.82 9.05 14.97
C GLY A 65 -7.58 9.78 15.45
N MET A 66 -6.36 9.34 15.12
CA MET A 66 -5.12 9.99 15.54
C MET A 66 -5.03 11.40 14.94
N ILE A 67 -4.78 12.41 15.77
CA ILE A 67 -4.86 13.85 15.44
C ILE A 67 -6.29 14.27 15.12
N THR A 68 -6.86 13.79 14.01
CA THR A 68 -8.25 13.96 13.61
C THR A 68 -8.62 12.91 12.57
N PRO A 69 -9.82 12.31 12.62
CA PRO A 69 -10.33 11.52 11.50
C PRO A 69 -10.38 12.36 10.22
N GLU A 70 -9.97 11.80 9.09
CA GLU A 70 -9.93 12.51 7.80
C GLU A 70 -10.15 11.55 6.64
N ASN A 71 -10.73 12.04 5.53
CA ASN A 71 -10.75 11.25 4.31
C ASN A 71 -9.36 11.27 3.65
N HIS A 72 -8.77 10.09 3.47
CA HIS A 72 -7.47 9.96 2.81
C HIS A 72 -7.63 9.35 1.41
N PRO A 73 -7.40 10.10 0.32
CA PRO A 73 -7.35 9.53 -1.02
C PRO A 73 -6.06 8.72 -1.17
N VAL A 74 -6.12 7.39 -1.13
CA VAL A 74 -4.95 6.52 -1.28
C VAL A 74 -4.83 6.06 -2.72
N HIS A 75 -3.67 6.31 -3.33
CA HIS A 75 -3.33 5.94 -4.68
C HIS A 75 -2.29 4.81 -4.69
N LEU A 76 -2.43 3.85 -5.60
CA LEU A 76 -1.46 2.78 -5.87
C LEU A 76 -0.94 2.90 -7.30
N HIS A 77 0.38 2.99 -7.45
CA HIS A 77 1.05 3.00 -8.74
C HIS A 77 1.05 1.59 -9.35
N GLY A 78 1.13 1.50 -10.68
CA GLY A 78 1.31 0.23 -11.41
C GLY A 78 0.09 -0.69 -11.45
N PHE A 79 -0.97 -0.39 -10.70
CA PHE A 79 -2.18 -1.18 -10.61
C PHE A 79 -3.42 -0.31 -10.59
N ASN A 80 -4.48 -0.81 -11.23
CA ASN A 80 -5.82 -0.56 -10.73
C ASN A 80 -6.21 -1.65 -9.73
N PHE A 81 -7.22 -1.37 -8.92
CA PHE A 81 -7.79 -2.28 -7.95
C PHE A 81 -9.32 -2.18 -7.93
N PHE A 82 -9.97 -3.26 -7.51
CA PHE A 82 -11.40 -3.32 -7.28
C PHE A 82 -11.71 -2.91 -5.85
N ILE A 83 -12.60 -1.94 -5.68
CA ILE A 83 -13.11 -1.54 -4.36
C ILE A 83 -14.27 -2.48 -4.02
N VAL A 84 -14.01 -3.45 -3.14
CA VAL A 84 -14.98 -4.51 -2.81
C VAL A 84 -15.86 -4.16 -1.61
N GLY A 85 -15.48 -3.18 -0.80
CA GLY A 85 -16.33 -2.72 0.29
C GLY A 85 -15.72 -1.53 1.03
N SER A 86 -16.60 -0.74 1.66
CA SER A 86 -16.21 0.35 2.56
C SER A 86 -17.20 0.41 3.71
N GLY A 87 -16.78 0.99 4.84
CA GLY A 87 -17.63 1.18 6.01
C GLY A 87 -17.08 2.24 6.94
N LEU A 88 -17.89 2.61 7.93
CA LEU A 88 -17.47 3.45 9.06
C LEU A 88 -17.11 2.58 10.25
N GLY A 89 -16.30 3.12 11.16
CA GLY A 89 -15.78 2.42 12.32
C GLY A 89 -14.58 1.53 11.98
N ASN A 90 -14.29 0.57 12.87
CA ASN A 90 -13.22 -0.41 12.65
C ASN A 90 -13.72 -1.54 11.75
N PHE A 91 -12.91 -1.92 10.77
CA PHE A 91 -13.14 -3.11 9.96
C PHE A 91 -13.30 -4.37 10.82
N ASN A 92 -14.37 -5.11 10.59
CA ASN A 92 -14.62 -6.40 11.22
C ASN A 92 -14.38 -7.54 10.20
N PRO A 93 -13.28 -8.31 10.34
CA PRO A 93 -12.90 -9.33 9.37
C PRO A 93 -13.88 -10.50 9.26
N THR A 94 -14.83 -10.65 10.20
CA THR A 94 -15.83 -11.72 10.20
C THR A 94 -17.19 -11.28 9.65
N LYS A 95 -17.51 -9.98 9.74
CA LYS A 95 -18.84 -9.45 9.38
C LYS A 95 -18.82 -8.69 8.05
N ASP A 96 -17.82 -7.84 7.85
CA ASP A 96 -17.80 -6.93 6.71
C ASP A 96 -17.53 -7.62 5.37
N PRO A 97 -16.67 -8.66 5.28
CA PRO A 97 -16.50 -9.40 4.03
C PRO A 97 -17.79 -10.02 3.47
N LYS A 98 -18.78 -10.29 4.33
CA LYS A 98 -20.09 -10.83 3.90
C LYS A 98 -20.91 -9.82 3.11
N LYS A 99 -20.55 -8.54 3.17
CA LYS A 99 -21.20 -7.43 2.46
C LYS A 99 -20.40 -6.94 1.26
N PHE A 100 -19.27 -7.59 0.95
CA PHE A 100 -18.46 -7.16 -0.18
C PHE A 100 -19.22 -7.29 -1.50
N ASN A 101 -19.08 -6.27 -2.35
CA ASN A 101 -19.46 -6.39 -3.74
C ASN A 101 -18.40 -7.22 -4.47
N LEU A 102 -18.75 -8.47 -4.79
CA LEU A 102 -17.90 -9.42 -5.51
C LEU A 102 -18.43 -9.72 -6.93
N VAL A 103 -19.43 -8.96 -7.39
CA VAL A 103 -20.07 -9.15 -8.70
C VAL A 103 -19.58 -8.08 -9.67
N ASP A 104 -19.72 -6.81 -9.30
CA ASP A 104 -19.39 -5.66 -10.15
C ASP A 104 -18.72 -4.51 -9.36
N PRO A 105 -17.66 -4.79 -8.56
CA PRO A 105 -16.95 -3.74 -7.85
C PRO A 105 -16.31 -2.75 -8.81
N VAL A 106 -16.30 -1.48 -8.41
CA VAL A 106 -15.68 -0.43 -9.23
C VAL A 106 -14.16 -0.59 -9.25
N GLU A 107 -13.58 -0.48 -10.44
CA GLU A 107 -12.14 -0.47 -10.67
C GLU A 107 -11.61 0.97 -10.65
N ARG A 108 -10.57 1.23 -9.83
CA ARG A 108 -9.91 2.54 -9.68
C ARG A 108 -8.42 2.35 -9.37
N ASN A 109 -7.63 3.42 -9.51
CA ASN A 109 -6.26 3.49 -8.99
C ASN A 109 -6.13 4.33 -7.72
N THR A 110 -7.19 5.05 -7.35
CA THR A 110 -7.24 5.94 -6.18
C THR A 110 -8.60 5.79 -5.51
N VAL A 111 -8.62 5.71 -4.18
CA VAL A 111 -9.85 5.63 -3.39
C VAL A 111 -9.75 6.48 -2.13
N GLY A 112 -10.81 7.23 -1.82
CA GLY A 112 -10.95 7.90 -0.54
C GLY A 112 -11.30 6.90 0.54
N VAL A 113 -10.41 6.68 1.51
CA VAL A 113 -10.72 5.97 2.75
C VAL A 113 -11.63 6.89 3.58
N PRO A 114 -12.84 6.47 3.99
CA PRO A 114 -13.75 7.32 4.74
C PRO A 114 -13.14 7.79 6.06
N SER A 115 -13.45 9.04 6.43
CA SER A 115 -13.09 9.60 7.75
C SER A 115 -13.70 8.74 8.86
N GLY A 116 -12.85 8.22 9.76
CA GLY A 116 -13.22 7.27 10.80
C GLY A 116 -13.77 5.96 10.26
N GLY A 117 -13.28 5.47 9.12
CA GLY A 117 -13.78 4.27 8.46
C GLY A 117 -12.71 3.42 7.79
N TRP A 118 -13.14 2.52 6.91
CA TRP A 118 -12.27 1.59 6.21
C TRP A 118 -12.71 1.38 4.76
N THR A 119 -11.76 0.93 3.94
CA THR A 119 -11.99 0.51 2.56
C THR A 119 -11.18 -0.75 2.27
N ALA A 120 -11.84 -1.77 1.71
CA ALA A 120 -11.22 -2.99 1.25
C ALA A 120 -11.06 -2.98 -0.28
N LEU A 121 -9.84 -3.22 -0.74
CA LEU A 121 -9.45 -3.32 -2.15
C LEU A 121 -8.96 -4.73 -2.47
N ARG A 122 -9.14 -5.15 -3.71
CA ARG A 122 -8.50 -6.34 -4.29
C ARG A 122 -7.80 -6.03 -5.59
N PHE A 123 -6.60 -6.57 -5.76
CA PHE A 123 -5.86 -6.52 -7.02
C PHE A 123 -5.02 -7.79 -7.18
N ARG A 124 -4.52 -8.00 -8.39
CA ARG A 124 -3.58 -9.07 -8.72
C ARG A 124 -2.20 -8.44 -8.86
N ALA A 125 -1.20 -9.00 -8.19
CA ALA A 125 0.18 -8.53 -8.26
C ALA A 125 0.88 -9.11 -9.51
N ASP A 126 0.38 -8.80 -10.71
CA ASP A 126 0.85 -9.32 -12.00
C ASP A 126 1.74 -8.34 -12.79
N ASN A 127 2.17 -7.25 -12.14
CA ASN A 127 3.11 -6.27 -12.68
C ASN A 127 4.39 -6.27 -11.83
N PRO A 128 5.48 -6.97 -12.24
CA PRO A 128 6.73 -7.03 -11.50
C PRO A 128 7.39 -5.65 -11.38
N GLY A 129 7.98 -5.33 -10.23
CA GLY A 129 8.62 -4.04 -10.01
C GLY A 129 8.46 -3.52 -8.59
N VAL A 130 8.63 -2.21 -8.44
CA VAL A 130 8.43 -1.52 -7.15
C VAL A 130 7.40 -0.42 -7.31
N TRP A 131 6.30 -0.52 -6.57
CA TRP A 131 5.09 0.26 -6.79
C TRP A 131 4.71 1.07 -5.57
N PHE A 132 4.72 2.39 -5.73
CA PHE A 132 4.46 3.33 -4.66
C PHE A 132 2.96 3.37 -4.31
N MET A 133 2.64 3.33 -3.02
CA MET A 133 1.28 3.53 -2.51
C MET A 133 1.30 4.66 -1.48
N HIS A 134 0.48 5.68 -1.66
CA HIS A 134 0.53 6.86 -0.81
C HIS A 134 -0.80 7.61 -0.77
N CYS A 135 -0.96 8.46 0.25
CA CYS A 135 -2.05 9.44 0.26
C CYS A 135 -1.80 10.51 -0.81
N HIS A 136 -2.78 10.81 -1.64
CA HIS A 136 -2.68 11.81 -2.72
C HIS A 136 -2.79 13.26 -2.21
N LEU A 137 -2.78 13.46 -0.88
CA LEU A 137 -2.52 14.75 -0.24
C LEU A 137 -1.01 14.86 -0.01
N GLU A 138 -0.36 15.80 -0.71
CA GLU A 138 1.11 15.90 -0.75
C GLU A 138 1.72 16.09 0.66
N VAL A 139 1.04 16.86 1.52
CA VAL A 139 1.44 17.04 2.92
C VAL A 139 1.51 15.72 3.69
N HIS A 140 0.57 14.79 3.47
CA HIS A 140 0.60 13.48 4.12
C HIS A 140 1.66 12.54 3.51
N THR A 141 1.86 12.60 2.19
CA THR A 141 2.96 11.87 1.53
C THR A 141 4.32 12.30 2.06
N THR A 142 4.53 13.60 2.27
CA THR A 142 5.78 14.13 2.83
C THR A 142 5.97 13.78 4.31
N TRP A 143 4.89 13.74 5.10
CA TRP A 143 4.94 13.30 6.50
C TRP A 143 5.19 11.80 6.68
N GLY A 144 4.86 10.98 5.68
CA GLY A 144 5.18 9.56 5.68
C GLY A 144 3.98 8.61 5.52
N LEU A 145 2.79 9.11 5.15
CA LEU A 145 1.64 8.26 4.79
C LEU A 145 1.86 7.67 3.39
N LYS A 146 2.85 6.78 3.31
CA LYS A 146 3.33 6.15 2.09
C LYS A 146 4.06 4.85 2.38
N MET A 147 4.03 3.95 1.43
CA MET A 147 4.83 2.72 1.40
C MET A 147 5.05 2.31 -0.07
N ALA A 148 5.78 1.22 -0.32
CA ALA A 148 5.78 0.61 -1.65
C ALA A 148 5.70 -0.91 -1.59
N PHE A 149 5.05 -1.51 -2.58
CA PHE A 149 5.09 -2.95 -2.81
C PHE A 149 6.30 -3.30 -3.66
N VAL A 150 6.99 -4.40 -3.35
CA VAL A 150 7.89 -5.08 -4.27
C VAL A 150 7.13 -6.26 -4.85
N VAL A 151 6.96 -6.34 -6.16
CA VAL A 151 6.37 -7.49 -6.83
C VAL A 151 7.49 -8.25 -7.52
N ASP A 152 7.71 -9.48 -7.08
CA ASP A 152 8.77 -10.33 -7.63
C ASP A 152 8.50 -10.65 -9.11
N ASN A 153 9.56 -11.05 -9.82
CA ASN A 153 9.43 -11.57 -11.17
C ASN A 153 8.65 -12.90 -11.19
N GLY A 154 7.91 -13.13 -12.26
CA GLY A 154 7.32 -14.42 -12.62
C GLY A 154 8.32 -15.35 -13.30
N LYS A 155 7.79 -16.37 -13.99
CA LYS A 155 8.59 -17.43 -14.61
C LYS A 155 8.95 -17.11 -16.07
N ARG A 156 8.07 -16.39 -16.78
CA ARG A 156 8.26 -16.08 -18.21
C ARG A 156 9.04 -14.77 -18.36
N PRO A 157 9.77 -14.59 -19.47
CA PRO A 157 10.44 -13.31 -19.78
C PRO A 157 9.49 -12.11 -19.83
N SER A 158 8.22 -12.32 -20.20
CA SER A 158 7.19 -11.27 -20.17
C SER A 158 6.70 -10.93 -18.75
N GLU A 159 7.11 -11.70 -17.75
CA GLU A 159 6.73 -11.56 -16.34
C GLU A 159 7.93 -11.07 -15.52
N THR A 160 8.90 -10.38 -16.15
CA THR A 160 10.10 -9.85 -15.48
C THR A 160 10.22 -8.35 -15.67
N VAL A 161 10.76 -7.65 -14.67
CA VAL A 161 11.14 -6.23 -14.78
C VAL A 161 12.09 -6.03 -15.97
N LEU A 162 11.82 -5.04 -16.81
CA LEU A 162 12.70 -4.65 -17.91
C LEU A 162 13.98 -4.00 -17.38
N PRO A 163 15.13 -4.16 -18.07
CA PRO A 163 16.34 -3.45 -17.69
C PRO A 163 16.12 -1.93 -17.72
N PRO A 164 16.77 -1.18 -16.81
CA PRO A 164 16.67 0.27 -16.81
C PRO A 164 17.18 0.83 -18.14
N PRO A 165 16.58 1.91 -18.66
CA PRO A 165 17.03 2.54 -19.89
C PRO A 165 18.43 3.15 -19.70
N SER A 166 19.22 3.23 -20.78
CA SER A 166 20.61 3.69 -20.72
C SER A 166 20.77 5.15 -20.33
N ASP A 167 19.71 5.95 -20.48
CA ASP A 167 19.62 7.36 -20.14
C ASP A 167 18.88 7.62 -18.81
N LEU A 168 18.67 6.59 -17.99
CA LEU A 168 18.05 6.75 -16.67
C LEU A 168 18.82 7.81 -15.85
N PRO A 169 18.15 8.88 -15.37
CA PRO A 169 18.79 9.91 -14.57
C PRO A 169 19.48 9.33 -13.33
N LYS A 170 20.71 9.79 -13.08
CA LYS A 170 21.45 9.44 -11.86
C LYS A 170 20.87 10.23 -10.68
N CYS A 171 20.76 9.57 -9.53
CA CYS A 171 20.36 10.19 -8.26
C CYS A 171 21.43 11.14 -7.71
#